data_AF-A0A7C4JYA2-F1
#
_entry.id   AF-A0A7C4JYA2-F1
#
_cell.length_a   1.000
_cell.length_b   1.000
_cell.length_c   1.000
_cell.angle_alpha   90.00
_cell.angle_beta   90.00
_cell.angle_gamma   90.00
#
_symmetry.space_group_name_H-M   'P 1'
#
loop_
_entity.id
_entity.type
_entity.pdbx_description
1 polymer ?
#
loop_
_entity_poly.entity_id
_entity_poly.type
_entity_poly.pdbx_seq_one_letter_code
_entity_poly.pdbx_strand_id
1 'polypeptide(L)'
;MQAISGFPGVDLGDNGLDHADNELLSAYNPEMNRVISAFKDWHGKLSPDAAYLFLVPKADGGLQGYMPFNRQFGFVVVPLDGAGNVDAATLARTAAHELGHGIFSLRHTFSTKNFVTLPQGTTDNLMDYSGTQATKLYKYQWDLIHDPQTILFAWAEEEEEGEMGGKWTILDKKHTLLFNHVYDNNKEGDLKYHEKIADALLKNSKEESIDLEYTEKEEKEWISQWKLRTASSDQILDKIITKIQKAEKGKQIEKMNLKAKGIYIGKYKLNDIEYPIAIYSEKYKIDNIIKVQVSEVSELEKEENRKHVKAEETFIKYLVIAFYEEGNNEPVLMVQIEKFDISKSQNTKKKWLEFLKILKVNNEIIPGNPLIEMIIVHNNSAPTSGGMFGCSRVGYGCEQTTIPNLPKYDNNKKVHDGLDLFAALNTDVYAMYDGEIVFIENSVPPNEQGTVGNLGNRILIKHTATQHGKNTNTIFIMYGHLNNVEKNIQSGTKVKQGEKIGISGKTGNAYDIEAWRYHVHLMIYENGTSSENKVDPRKYLTTKFDNNGNKIE
;
A
#
# COMPACT_ATOMS: atom_id res chain seq x y z
N MET A 1 8.02 31.22 -17.93
CA MET A 1 6.93 30.70 -17.09
C MET A 1 5.76 31.67 -17.19
N GLN A 2 4.59 31.22 -17.62
CA GLN A 2 3.39 32.07 -17.70
C GLN A 2 2.52 31.77 -16.48
N ALA A 3 2.20 32.79 -15.69
CA ALA A 3 1.26 32.61 -14.58
C ALA A 3 -0.12 32.32 -15.16
N ILE A 4 -0.69 31.18 -14.77
CA ILE A 4 -2.02 30.78 -15.18
C ILE A 4 -3.02 31.38 -14.19
N SER A 5 -3.75 32.41 -14.61
CA SER A 5 -4.72 33.11 -13.77
C SER A 5 -6.11 32.45 -13.81
N GLY A 6 -6.80 32.42 -12.67
CA GLY A 6 -8.22 32.03 -12.60
C GLY A 6 -8.49 30.63 -12.08
N PHE A 7 -7.45 29.82 -11.80
CA PHE A 7 -7.62 28.58 -11.05
C PHE A 7 -7.94 28.92 -9.59
N PRO A 8 -9.09 28.49 -9.03
CA PRO A 8 -9.49 28.86 -7.68
C PRO A 8 -8.64 28.23 -6.57
N GLY A 9 -7.76 27.29 -6.92
CA GLY A 9 -6.95 26.53 -5.97
C GLY A 9 -7.71 25.35 -5.36
N VAL A 10 -7.03 24.62 -4.48
CA VAL A 10 -7.60 23.54 -3.66
C VAL A 10 -7.28 23.87 -2.21
N ASP A 11 -8.24 23.65 -1.32
CA ASP A 11 -8.01 23.77 0.12
C ASP A 11 -7.18 22.56 0.61
N LEU A 12 -5.96 22.85 1.05
CA LEU A 12 -4.98 21.90 1.59
C LEU A 12 -4.96 21.88 3.13
N GLY A 13 -5.87 22.59 3.78
CA GLY A 13 -5.98 22.61 5.24
C GLY A 13 -4.75 23.15 5.99
N ASP A 14 -4.67 22.82 7.28
CA ASP A 14 -3.69 23.40 8.21
C ASP A 14 -2.28 22.82 8.08
N ASN A 15 -2.11 21.66 7.43
CA ASN A 15 -0.79 21.03 7.23
C ASN A 15 -0.19 21.37 5.85
N GLY A 16 -0.99 21.92 4.92
CA GLY A 16 -0.53 22.26 3.58
C GLY A 16 -0.40 21.01 2.72
N LEU A 17 0.55 21.00 1.79
CA LEU A 17 0.82 19.81 1.00
C LEU A 17 1.48 18.74 1.89
N ASP A 18 0.74 17.68 2.22
CA ASP A 18 1.26 16.50 2.88
C ASP A 18 2.31 15.83 1.99
N HIS A 19 3.28 15.18 2.61
CA HIS A 19 4.30 14.36 1.97
C HIS A 19 4.19 12.88 2.41
N ALA A 20 3.35 12.56 3.39
CA ALA A 20 3.09 11.20 3.84
C ALA A 20 2.18 10.44 2.86
N ASP A 21 2.43 9.14 2.76
CA ASP A 21 1.71 8.10 2.01
C ASP A 21 1.50 8.35 0.50
N ASN A 22 2.31 7.71 -0.33
CA ASN A 22 1.90 7.35 -1.68
C ASN A 22 0.95 6.14 -1.61
N GLU A 23 -0.24 6.24 -2.21
CA GLU A 23 -0.99 5.03 -2.58
C GLU A 23 -0.09 4.16 -3.47
N LEU A 24 -0.10 2.85 -3.23
CA LEU A 24 0.82 1.80 -3.73
C LEU A 24 1.21 1.80 -5.23
N LEU A 25 0.64 2.69 -6.05
CA LEU A 25 0.80 2.77 -7.51
C LEU A 25 0.88 4.22 -8.07
N SER A 26 0.94 5.25 -7.21
CA SER A 26 0.93 6.65 -7.67
C SER A 26 2.27 7.33 -7.46
N ALA A 27 2.76 8.02 -8.50
CA ALA A 27 3.95 8.88 -8.42
C ALA A 27 3.69 10.19 -7.64
N TYR A 28 2.49 10.39 -7.14
CA TYR A 28 2.11 11.53 -6.32
C TYR A 28 1.24 11.03 -5.18
N ASN A 29 1.32 11.66 -4.02
CA ASN A 29 0.44 11.33 -2.91
C ASN A 29 -1.01 11.84 -3.15
N PRO A 30 -1.98 11.47 -2.30
CA PRO A 30 -3.38 11.85 -2.47
C PRO A 30 -3.62 13.36 -2.60
N GLU A 31 -2.89 14.20 -1.85
CA GLU A 31 -3.09 15.65 -1.88
C GLU A 31 -2.55 16.30 -3.15
N MET A 32 -1.37 15.88 -3.60
CA MET A 32 -0.81 16.28 -4.89
C MET A 32 -1.75 15.85 -6.04
N ASN A 33 -2.27 14.62 -6.00
CA ASN A 33 -3.23 14.14 -6.99
C ASN A 33 -4.54 14.95 -6.97
N ARG A 34 -4.96 15.44 -5.80
CA ARG A 34 -6.14 16.32 -5.66
C ARG A 34 -5.93 17.65 -6.36
N VAL A 35 -4.76 18.28 -6.19
CA VAL A 35 -4.40 19.53 -6.89
C VAL A 35 -4.32 19.33 -8.40
N ILE A 36 -3.61 18.28 -8.84
CA ILE A 36 -3.46 17.93 -10.26
C ILE A 36 -4.83 17.69 -10.91
N SER A 37 -5.71 16.95 -10.24
CA SER A 37 -7.05 16.66 -10.74
C SER A 37 -7.89 17.93 -10.84
N ALA A 38 -7.93 18.76 -9.79
CA ALA A 38 -8.67 20.02 -9.82
C ALA A 38 -8.16 20.96 -10.93
N PHE A 39 -6.84 21.02 -11.14
CA PHE A 39 -6.26 21.81 -12.22
C PHE A 39 -6.63 21.26 -13.61
N LYS A 40 -6.58 19.93 -13.80
CA LYS A 40 -7.02 19.28 -15.03
C LYS A 40 -8.47 19.59 -15.36
N ASP A 41 -9.34 19.53 -14.36
CA ASP A 41 -10.77 19.81 -14.51
C ASP A 41 -11.03 21.27 -14.89
N TRP A 42 -10.30 22.20 -14.26
CA TRP A 42 -10.43 23.63 -14.54
C TRP A 42 -9.80 24.05 -15.87
N HIS A 43 -8.58 23.59 -16.17
CA HIS A 43 -7.83 23.99 -17.37
C HIS A 43 -8.32 23.25 -18.62
N GLY A 44 -8.91 22.06 -18.46
CA GLY A 44 -9.38 21.22 -19.55
C GLY A 44 -8.24 20.54 -20.30
N LYS A 45 -8.06 20.85 -21.59
CA LYS A 45 -7.05 20.17 -22.43
C LYS A 45 -5.64 20.63 -22.06
N LEU A 46 -4.84 19.70 -21.57
CA LEU A 46 -3.43 19.93 -21.28
C LEU A 46 -2.60 19.87 -22.57
N SER A 47 -1.61 20.75 -22.66
CA SER A 47 -0.56 20.63 -23.67
C SER A 47 0.37 19.46 -23.32
N PRO A 48 0.65 18.54 -24.27
CA PRO A 48 1.63 17.47 -24.07
C PRO A 48 3.08 17.99 -24.02
N ASP A 49 3.33 19.25 -24.39
CA ASP A 49 4.66 19.86 -24.41
C ASP A 49 4.86 20.86 -23.26
N ALA A 50 3.99 20.85 -22.25
CA ALA A 50 4.05 21.77 -21.12
C ALA A 50 4.29 21.05 -19.79
N ALA A 51 5.08 21.68 -18.93
CA ALA A 51 5.15 21.38 -17.50
C ALA A 51 4.35 22.42 -16.71
N TYR A 52 3.67 21.94 -15.67
CA TYR A 52 2.81 22.73 -14.79
C TYR A 52 3.39 22.65 -13.38
N LEU A 53 3.76 23.79 -12.82
CA LEU A 53 4.27 23.88 -11.45
C LEU A 53 3.22 24.56 -10.56
N PHE A 54 2.85 23.88 -9.48
CA PHE A 54 1.96 24.40 -8.45
C PHE A 54 2.79 25.05 -7.35
N LEU A 55 2.57 26.34 -7.12
CA LEU A 55 3.16 27.05 -6.00
C LEU A 55 2.27 26.86 -4.77
N VAL A 56 2.80 26.19 -3.75
CA VAL A 56 2.05 25.90 -2.51
C VAL A 56 2.61 26.71 -1.33
N PRO A 57 1.77 27.18 -0.41
CA PRO A 57 2.20 28.09 0.66
C PRO A 57 3.03 27.38 1.74
N LYS A 58 2.80 26.08 1.96
CA LYS A 58 3.48 25.25 2.94
C LYS A 58 3.34 23.78 2.55
N ALA A 59 4.29 22.96 2.97
CA ALA A 59 4.24 21.50 2.89
C ALA A 59 4.78 20.90 4.19
N ASP A 60 4.30 19.71 4.54
CA ASP A 60 4.81 18.97 5.69
C ASP A 60 6.14 18.26 5.36
N GLY A 61 6.84 17.75 6.38
CA GLY A 61 8.05 16.95 6.21
C GLY A 61 9.31 17.72 5.78
N GLY A 62 9.23 19.05 5.65
CA GLY A 62 10.35 19.90 5.20
C GLY A 62 10.59 19.88 3.69
N LEU A 63 9.61 19.40 2.92
CA LEU A 63 9.65 19.36 1.46
C LEU A 63 9.75 20.78 0.88
N GLN A 64 10.72 21.04 -0.01
CA GLN A 64 10.86 22.33 -0.70
C GLN A 64 10.25 22.32 -2.11
N GLY A 65 10.26 21.15 -2.75
CA GLY A 65 9.66 20.90 -4.04
C GLY A 65 9.56 19.40 -4.28
N TYR A 66 8.72 19.02 -5.24
CA TYR A 66 8.59 17.63 -5.68
C TYR A 66 8.06 17.57 -7.11
N MET A 67 8.79 16.86 -7.97
CA MET A 67 8.34 16.54 -9.32
C MET A 67 8.95 15.22 -9.79
N PRO A 68 8.12 14.18 -10.02
CA PRO A 68 8.63 12.89 -10.45
C PRO A 68 9.17 12.88 -11.88
N PHE A 69 10.19 12.08 -12.15
CA PHE A 69 10.76 11.77 -13.46
C PHE A 69 9.68 11.42 -14.48
N ASN A 70 9.88 11.91 -15.71
CA ASN A 70 8.96 11.79 -16.83
C ASN A 70 7.53 12.29 -16.55
N ARG A 71 7.36 13.22 -15.60
CA ARG A 71 6.05 13.82 -15.33
C ARG A 71 6.00 15.30 -15.67
N GLN A 72 4.78 15.79 -15.89
CA GLN A 72 4.49 17.16 -16.28
C GLN A 72 3.98 18.03 -15.13
N PHE A 73 3.79 17.49 -13.93
CA PHE A 73 3.28 18.24 -12.77
C PHE A 73 4.32 18.27 -11.68
N GLY A 74 4.59 19.46 -11.14
CA GLY A 74 5.48 19.61 -10.00
C GLY A 74 4.89 20.53 -8.95
N PHE A 75 5.37 20.40 -7.73
CA PHE A 75 4.96 21.19 -6.59
C PHE A 75 6.18 21.93 -6.06
N VAL A 76 6.04 23.21 -5.76
CA VAL A 76 7.12 24.02 -5.20
C VAL A 76 6.57 24.80 -4.02
N VAL A 77 7.17 24.60 -2.85
CA VAL A 77 6.83 25.39 -1.66
C VAL A 77 7.39 26.78 -1.83
N VAL A 78 6.56 27.79 -1.62
CA VAL A 78 6.95 29.20 -1.73
C VAL A 78 7.91 29.52 -0.57
N PRO A 79 9.20 29.81 -0.84
CA PRO A 79 10.14 30.14 0.21
C PRO A 79 9.91 31.58 0.66
N LEU A 80 9.51 31.77 1.91
CA LEU A 80 9.34 33.09 2.51
C LEU A 80 10.60 33.49 3.29
N ASP A 81 11.06 34.72 3.12
CA ASP A 81 12.12 35.31 3.94
C ASP A 81 11.61 35.64 5.36
N GLY A 82 12.52 36.06 6.24
CA GLY A 82 12.17 36.43 7.62
C GLY A 82 11.22 37.63 7.76
N ALA A 83 10.89 38.32 6.66
CA ALA A 83 9.92 39.41 6.57
C ALA A 83 8.63 39.00 5.83
N GLY A 84 8.48 37.73 5.43
CA GLY A 84 7.32 37.20 4.73
C GLY A 84 7.28 37.49 3.22
N ASN A 85 8.38 37.95 2.62
CA ASN A 85 8.48 38.11 1.17
C ASN A 85 8.96 36.83 0.51
N VAL A 86 8.59 36.62 -0.75
CA VAL A 86 9.08 35.47 -1.53
C VAL A 86 10.56 35.66 -1.87
N ASP A 87 11.40 34.70 -1.49
CA ASP A 87 12.77 34.60 -2.01
C ASP A 87 12.72 34.08 -3.45
N ALA A 88 12.66 35.01 -4.39
CA ALA A 88 12.53 34.71 -5.81
C ALA A 88 13.69 33.88 -6.37
N ALA A 89 14.90 34.03 -5.84
CA ALA A 89 16.07 33.29 -6.31
C ALA A 89 15.98 31.82 -5.87
N THR A 90 15.64 31.59 -4.61
CA THR A 90 15.40 30.24 -4.08
C THR A 90 14.24 29.58 -4.81
N LEU A 91 13.12 30.29 -5.00
CA LEU A 91 11.97 29.77 -5.72
C LEU A 91 12.31 29.36 -7.16
N ALA A 92 13.04 30.21 -7.89
CA ALA A 92 13.44 29.93 -9.27
C ALA A 92 14.39 28.72 -9.34
N ARG A 93 15.33 28.59 -8.40
CA ARG A 93 16.23 27.44 -8.33
C ARG A 93 15.46 26.15 -8.05
N THR A 94 14.59 26.13 -7.04
CA THR A 94 13.80 24.93 -6.70
C THR A 94 12.92 24.52 -7.87
N ALA A 95 12.23 25.47 -8.52
CA ALA A 95 11.47 25.18 -9.72
C ALA A 95 12.33 24.58 -10.85
N ALA A 96 13.55 25.07 -11.05
CA ALA A 96 14.46 24.52 -12.04
C ALA A 96 14.96 23.10 -11.66
N HIS A 97 15.21 22.84 -10.38
CA HIS A 97 15.58 21.52 -9.85
C HIS A 97 14.46 20.50 -10.11
N GLU A 98 13.23 20.84 -9.73
CA GLU A 98 12.07 19.98 -9.93
C GLU A 98 11.79 19.71 -11.41
N LEU A 99 11.90 20.73 -12.27
CA LEU A 99 11.80 20.51 -13.72
C LEU A 99 12.92 19.62 -14.28
N GLY A 100 14.10 19.69 -13.67
CA GLY A 100 15.23 18.81 -13.95
C GLY A 100 14.86 17.34 -13.75
N HIS A 101 14.23 17.00 -12.64
CA HIS A 101 13.65 15.66 -12.43
C HIS A 101 12.54 15.41 -13.44
N GLY A 102 11.50 16.24 -13.44
CA GLY A 102 10.26 16.04 -14.17
C GLY A 102 10.41 15.74 -15.65
N ILE A 103 10.56 16.79 -16.45
CA ILE A 103 10.51 16.68 -17.91
C ILE A 103 11.86 16.33 -18.53
N PHE A 104 12.95 16.39 -17.75
CA PHE A 104 14.31 16.14 -18.24
C PHE A 104 14.97 14.90 -17.63
N SER A 105 14.33 14.25 -16.65
CA SER A 105 14.79 12.98 -16.06
C SER A 105 16.24 13.05 -15.55
N LEU A 106 16.64 14.22 -15.03
CA LEU A 106 17.97 14.45 -14.50
C LEU A 106 18.06 13.90 -13.08
N ARG A 107 19.05 13.05 -12.83
CA ARG A 107 19.34 12.53 -11.49
C ARG A 107 20.12 13.51 -10.64
N HIS A 108 20.07 13.34 -9.32
CA HIS A 108 21.01 14.03 -8.43
C HIS A 108 22.45 13.66 -8.71
N THR A 109 23.40 14.58 -8.57
CA THR A 109 24.83 14.31 -8.89
C THR A 109 25.43 13.16 -8.07
N PHE A 110 24.88 12.89 -6.89
CA PHE A 110 25.28 11.81 -5.98
C PHE A 110 24.54 10.48 -6.22
N SER A 111 23.68 10.40 -7.23
CA SER A 111 23.07 9.13 -7.64
C SER A 111 24.12 8.14 -8.13
N THR A 112 24.03 6.89 -7.66
CA THR A 112 24.89 5.77 -8.11
C THR A 112 24.56 5.32 -9.53
N LYS A 113 23.43 5.76 -10.08
CA LYS A 113 23.00 5.52 -11.47
C LYS A 113 23.47 6.58 -12.46
N ASN A 114 24.17 7.61 -11.98
CA ASN A 114 24.82 8.57 -12.88
C ASN A 114 26.04 7.98 -13.57
N PHE A 115 26.37 8.57 -14.73
CA PHE A 115 27.65 8.33 -15.40
C PHE A 115 28.86 8.68 -14.51
N VAL A 116 28.74 9.71 -13.67
CA VAL A 116 29.71 10.07 -12.62
C VAL A 116 28.95 10.39 -11.34
N THR A 117 29.25 9.67 -10.26
CA THR A 117 28.71 9.93 -8.92
C THR A 117 29.63 10.88 -8.15
N LEU A 118 29.10 12.00 -7.69
CA LEU A 118 29.83 13.02 -6.94
C LEU A 118 29.26 13.14 -5.52
N PRO A 119 30.08 13.44 -4.47
CA PRO A 119 29.56 13.58 -3.12
C PRO A 119 28.52 14.71 -3.00
N GLN A 120 27.46 14.47 -2.23
CA GLN A 120 26.41 15.43 -1.96
C GLN A 120 26.94 16.74 -1.33
N GLY A 121 26.42 17.87 -1.81
CA GLY A 121 26.72 19.21 -1.31
C GLY A 121 28.09 19.75 -1.72
N THR A 122 28.79 19.07 -2.64
CA THR A 122 30.18 19.44 -3.02
C THR A 122 30.28 20.17 -4.35
N THR A 123 29.19 20.27 -5.11
CA THR A 123 29.19 20.83 -6.46
C THR A 123 28.36 22.12 -6.54
N ASP A 124 28.56 22.90 -7.59
CA ASP A 124 27.68 24.02 -7.96
C ASP A 124 26.57 23.60 -8.94
N ASN A 125 26.30 22.29 -9.02
CA ASN A 125 25.31 21.71 -9.92
C ASN A 125 23.88 21.93 -9.42
N LEU A 126 22.96 22.19 -10.34
CA LEU A 126 21.54 22.37 -10.06
C LEU A 126 20.92 21.14 -9.40
N MET A 127 21.37 19.93 -9.76
CA MET A 127 20.89 18.65 -9.21
C MET A 127 21.67 18.21 -7.97
N ASP A 128 22.32 19.12 -7.26
CA ASP A 128 22.95 18.85 -5.97
C ASP A 128 22.17 19.56 -4.85
N TYR A 129 22.34 19.08 -3.62
CA TYR A 129 21.81 19.70 -2.40
C TYR A 129 22.75 20.78 -1.84
N SER A 130 23.64 21.30 -2.67
CA SER A 130 24.36 22.54 -2.39
C SER A 130 23.37 23.71 -2.43
N GLY A 131 23.61 24.73 -1.59
CA GLY A 131 22.66 25.81 -1.33
C GLY A 131 22.24 26.62 -2.57
N THR A 132 21.51 27.71 -2.34
CA THR A 132 20.78 28.48 -3.38
C THR A 132 21.62 29.08 -4.52
N GLN A 133 22.96 28.99 -4.43
CA GLN A 133 23.92 29.44 -5.45
C GLN A 133 24.24 28.37 -6.50
N ALA A 134 23.87 27.11 -6.29
CA ALA A 134 24.16 26.02 -7.21
C ALA A 134 23.14 25.98 -8.35
N THR A 135 23.54 26.45 -9.53
CA THR A 135 22.64 26.62 -10.70
C THR A 135 23.22 26.07 -12.00
N LYS A 136 24.37 25.38 -11.96
CA LYS A 136 25.05 24.90 -13.17
C LYS A 136 24.58 23.51 -13.58
N LEU A 137 24.72 23.19 -14.86
CA LEU A 137 24.52 21.84 -15.38
C LEU A 137 25.78 21.40 -16.13
N TYR A 138 26.08 20.11 -16.02
CA TYR A 138 27.17 19.49 -16.76
C TYR A 138 26.75 19.18 -18.19
N LYS A 139 27.74 19.00 -19.08
CA LYS A 139 27.51 18.74 -20.50
C LYS A 139 26.55 17.57 -20.75
N TYR A 140 26.67 16.47 -20.01
CA TYR A 140 25.78 15.31 -20.18
C TYR A 140 24.34 15.60 -19.74
N GLN A 141 24.12 16.48 -18.76
CA GLN A 141 22.77 16.91 -18.37
C GLN A 141 22.15 17.83 -19.44
N TRP A 142 22.97 18.66 -20.10
CA TRP A 142 22.52 19.39 -21.29
C TRP A 142 22.15 18.47 -22.44
N ASP A 143 22.88 17.37 -22.64
CA ASP A 143 22.49 16.35 -23.63
C ASP A 143 21.12 15.74 -23.28
N LEU A 144 20.91 15.37 -22.01
CA LEU A 144 19.62 14.82 -21.52
C LEU A 144 18.47 15.82 -21.62
N ILE A 145 18.71 17.12 -21.44
CA ILE A 145 17.69 18.15 -21.65
C ILE A 145 17.24 18.21 -23.12
N HIS A 146 18.17 18.00 -24.05
CA HIS A 146 17.87 18.00 -25.48
C HIS A 146 17.25 16.67 -25.97
N ASP A 147 17.59 15.56 -25.32
CA ASP A 147 17.06 14.22 -25.61
C ASP A 147 16.80 13.44 -24.30
N PRO A 148 15.65 13.69 -23.63
CA PRO A 148 15.36 13.09 -22.34
C PRO A 148 15.19 11.58 -22.43
N GLN A 149 15.84 10.85 -21.52
CA GLN A 149 15.70 9.40 -21.46
C GLN A 149 14.41 9.00 -20.74
N THR A 150 13.68 8.05 -21.34
CA THR A 150 12.53 7.41 -20.70
C THR A 150 12.99 6.47 -19.58
N ILE A 151 12.96 6.98 -18.35
CA ILE A 151 13.07 6.17 -17.13
C ILE A 151 11.80 5.33 -16.90
N LEU A 152 11.90 4.02 -17.13
CA LEU A 152 10.88 3.04 -16.75
C LEU A 152 10.87 2.87 -15.22
N PHE A 153 9.69 2.91 -14.60
CA PHE A 153 9.54 2.87 -13.13
C PHE A 153 10.20 4.04 -12.39
N ALA A 154 10.14 5.24 -12.99
CA ALA A 154 10.53 6.53 -12.43
C ALA A 154 10.34 6.68 -10.89
N TRP A 155 9.16 6.33 -10.40
CA TRP A 155 8.80 6.40 -8.98
C TRP A 155 9.72 5.55 -8.07
N ALA A 156 10.16 4.37 -8.51
CA ALA A 156 11.04 3.49 -7.75
C ALA A 156 12.49 4.00 -7.72
N GLU A 157 12.90 4.71 -8.77
CA GLU A 157 14.26 5.28 -8.83
C GLU A 157 14.37 6.59 -8.04
N GLU A 158 13.30 7.38 -8.01
CA GLU A 158 13.21 8.55 -7.14
C GLU A 158 13.16 8.19 -5.67
N GLU A 159 12.59 7.03 -5.31
CA GLU A 159 12.66 6.52 -3.95
C GLU A 159 14.10 6.18 -3.56
N GLU A 160 14.87 5.54 -4.45
CA GLU A 160 16.30 5.28 -4.22
C GLU A 160 17.14 6.57 -4.12
N GLU A 161 16.79 7.63 -4.88
CA GLU A 161 17.53 8.91 -4.88
C GLU A 161 17.06 9.88 -3.77
N GLY A 162 15.77 9.86 -3.43
CA GLY A 162 15.12 10.64 -2.38
C GLY A 162 15.33 10.10 -0.96
N GLU A 163 15.70 8.81 -0.84
CA GLU A 163 16.14 8.16 0.40
C GLU A 163 17.34 8.88 1.08
N MET A 164 18.09 9.72 0.36
CA MET A 164 19.20 10.51 0.92
C MET A 164 18.84 11.94 1.36
N GLY A 165 17.61 12.43 1.14
CA GLY A 165 17.24 13.84 1.32
C GLY A 165 16.03 14.17 2.18
N GLY A 166 15.11 13.23 2.42
CA GLY A 166 13.86 13.47 3.13
C GLY A 166 13.79 12.76 4.48
N LYS A 167 13.17 13.40 5.46
CA LYS A 167 13.10 13.01 6.88
C LYS A 167 12.22 11.76 7.12
N TRP A 168 12.57 10.61 6.56
CA TRP A 168 11.96 9.30 6.85
C TRP A 168 12.69 8.66 8.04
N THR A 169 12.36 9.10 9.25
CA THR A 169 12.87 8.44 10.46
C THR A 169 12.02 7.20 10.74
N ILE A 170 12.38 6.05 10.14
CA ILE A 170 11.87 4.73 10.52
C ILE A 170 11.96 4.55 12.05
N LEU A 171 13.03 5.12 12.63
CA LEU A 171 13.23 5.37 14.06
C LEU A 171 14.12 6.62 14.24
N ASP A 172 15.25 6.64 13.52
CA ASP A 172 16.19 7.76 13.35
C ASP A 172 17.17 7.41 12.21
N LYS A 173 18.07 8.35 11.85
CA LYS A 173 19.03 8.17 10.74
C LYS A 173 19.99 6.99 10.92
N LYS A 174 20.51 6.78 12.13
CA LYS A 174 21.51 5.74 12.42
C LYS A 174 20.90 4.34 12.29
N HIS A 175 19.64 4.16 12.71
CA HIS A 175 18.92 2.90 12.50
C HIS A 175 18.62 2.65 11.03
N THR A 176 18.21 3.68 10.28
CA THR A 176 17.98 3.53 8.82
C THR A 176 19.24 3.05 8.10
N LEU A 177 20.40 3.63 8.39
CA LEU A 177 21.69 3.20 7.82
C LEU A 177 22.00 1.73 8.17
N LEU A 178 21.78 1.34 9.44
CA LEU A 178 21.98 -0.05 9.87
C LEU A 178 21.04 -1.02 9.13
N PHE A 179 19.74 -0.68 9.04
CA PHE A 179 18.74 -1.52 8.40
C PHE A 179 18.99 -1.69 6.91
N ASN A 180 19.35 -0.61 6.21
CA ASN A 180 19.74 -0.68 4.80
C ASN A 180 20.96 -1.57 4.61
N HIS A 181 21.99 -1.37 5.44
CA HIS A 181 23.20 -2.17 5.36
C HIS A 181 22.94 -3.67 5.59
N VAL A 182 22.13 -4.02 6.59
CA VAL A 182 21.78 -5.43 6.86
C VAL A 182 20.91 -6.00 5.75
N TYR A 183 19.93 -5.25 5.26
CA TYR A 183 19.08 -5.65 4.14
C TYR A 183 19.90 -5.96 2.88
N ASP A 184 20.80 -5.07 2.48
CA ASP A 184 21.62 -5.26 1.27
C ASP A 184 22.57 -6.45 1.35
N ASN A 185 22.85 -6.97 2.55
CA ASN A 185 23.67 -8.16 2.76
C ASN A 185 22.82 -9.38 3.18
N ASN A 186 21.49 -9.29 3.18
CA ASN A 186 20.59 -10.35 3.63
C ASN A 186 19.18 -10.24 3.04
N LYS A 187 19.07 -10.09 1.72
CA LYS A 187 17.81 -10.02 0.96
C LYS A 187 17.67 -11.20 0.00
N GLU A 188 16.49 -11.37 -0.58
CA GLU A 188 16.24 -12.41 -1.56
C GLU A 188 17.24 -12.26 -2.74
N GLY A 189 17.91 -13.35 -3.08
CA GLY A 189 18.98 -13.35 -4.08
C GLY A 189 20.37 -12.92 -3.58
N ASP A 190 20.49 -12.33 -2.37
CA ASP A 190 21.77 -11.99 -1.74
C ASP A 190 21.73 -12.22 -0.21
N LEU A 191 22.05 -13.44 0.20
CA LEU A 191 21.99 -13.92 1.59
C LEU A 191 23.36 -13.92 2.27
N LYS A 192 24.25 -13.00 1.90
CA LYS A 192 25.65 -12.96 2.35
C LYS A 192 25.85 -13.09 3.86
N TYR A 193 25.08 -12.41 4.69
CA TYR A 193 25.22 -12.51 6.15
C TYR A 193 24.71 -13.83 6.73
N HIS A 194 23.64 -14.38 6.16
CA HIS A 194 23.19 -15.73 6.50
C HIS A 194 24.27 -16.77 6.17
N GLU A 195 24.90 -16.68 4.99
CA GLU A 195 26.00 -17.57 4.58
C GLU A 195 27.24 -17.40 5.47
N LYS A 196 27.63 -16.15 5.77
CA LYS A 196 28.76 -15.84 6.67
C LYS A 196 28.59 -16.45 8.06
N ILE A 197 27.37 -16.43 8.60
CA ILE A 197 27.04 -17.07 9.89
C ILE A 197 27.21 -18.59 9.81
N ALA A 198 26.71 -19.22 8.74
CA ALA A 198 26.87 -20.65 8.52
C ALA A 198 28.34 -21.05 8.43
N ASP A 199 29.14 -20.31 7.67
CA ASP A 199 30.58 -20.54 7.52
C ASP A 199 31.37 -20.39 8.82
N ALA A 200 31.02 -19.38 9.63
CA ALA A 200 31.66 -19.18 10.93
C ALA A 200 31.37 -20.34 11.88
N LEU A 201 30.13 -20.84 11.91
CA LEU A 201 29.73 -21.98 12.72
C LEU A 201 30.36 -23.30 12.26
N LEU A 202 30.61 -23.47 10.95
CA LEU A 202 31.36 -24.62 10.43
C LEU A 202 32.83 -24.60 10.88
N LYS A 203 33.45 -23.42 10.96
CA LYS A 203 34.84 -23.25 11.41
C LYS A 203 34.99 -23.33 12.93
N ASN A 204 34.05 -22.74 13.65
CA ASN A 204 34.03 -22.70 15.11
C ASN A 204 32.58 -22.85 15.60
N SER A 205 32.21 -24.05 16.03
CA SER A 205 30.86 -24.35 16.53
C SER A 205 30.49 -23.61 17.82
N LYS A 206 31.45 -22.93 18.46
CA LYS A 206 31.26 -22.08 19.64
C LYS A 206 31.33 -20.58 19.33
N GLU A 207 31.44 -20.20 18.06
CA GLU A 207 31.43 -18.79 17.67
C GLU A 207 30.13 -18.15 18.15
N GLU A 208 30.21 -17.02 18.85
CA GLU A 208 29.04 -16.36 19.46
C GLU A 208 28.53 -15.17 18.65
N SER A 209 29.41 -14.56 17.84
CA SER A 209 29.09 -13.38 17.05
C SER A 209 30.11 -13.08 15.97
N ILE A 210 29.70 -12.33 14.95
CA ILE A 210 30.52 -11.89 13.84
C ILE A 210 30.33 -10.38 13.67
N ASP A 211 31.40 -9.67 13.32
CA ASP A 211 31.34 -8.24 13.06
C ASP A 211 30.66 -7.94 11.71
N LEU A 212 29.96 -6.81 11.66
CA LEU A 212 29.39 -6.25 10.43
C LEU A 212 30.50 -5.75 9.49
N GLU A 213 30.31 -5.92 8.19
CA GLU A 213 31.22 -5.41 7.15
C GLU A 213 30.84 -3.99 6.72
N TYR A 214 30.74 -3.08 7.69
CA TYR A 214 30.35 -1.70 7.44
C TYR A 214 31.58 -0.85 7.05
N THR A 215 31.67 -0.49 5.77
CA THR A 215 32.84 0.21 5.19
C THR A 215 32.64 1.72 5.06
N GLU A 216 31.38 2.19 5.11
CA GLU A 216 31.02 3.60 5.03
C GLU A 216 31.51 4.38 6.26
N LYS A 217 31.64 5.71 6.10
CA LYS A 217 32.16 6.59 7.17
C LYS A 217 31.07 7.06 8.12
N GLU A 218 29.84 7.15 7.66
CA GLU A 218 28.73 7.73 8.40
C GLU A 218 28.27 6.80 9.53
N GLU A 219 28.07 7.32 10.74
CA GLU A 219 27.64 6.52 11.92
C GLU A 219 28.48 5.25 12.21
N LYS A 220 29.69 5.15 11.64
CA LYS A 220 30.51 3.93 11.66
C LYS A 220 30.79 3.42 13.08
N GLU A 221 31.11 4.32 14.00
CA GLU A 221 31.39 3.97 15.40
C GLU A 221 30.16 3.38 16.10
N TRP A 222 28.97 3.92 15.80
CA TRP A 222 27.72 3.41 16.36
C TRP A 222 27.33 2.07 15.72
N ILE A 223 27.40 1.96 14.39
CA ILE A 223 27.06 0.73 13.66
C ILE A 223 28.00 -0.42 14.06
N SER A 224 29.28 -0.14 14.27
CA SER A 224 30.28 -1.15 14.67
C SER A 224 30.05 -1.75 16.06
N GLN A 225 29.16 -1.17 16.88
CA GLN A 225 28.74 -1.77 18.15
C GLN A 225 27.82 -2.98 17.93
N TRP A 226 27.14 -3.03 16.79
CA TRP A 226 26.23 -4.11 16.44
C TRP A 226 26.99 -5.32 15.90
N LYS A 227 26.57 -6.52 16.34
CA LYS A 227 27.18 -7.77 15.91
C LYS A 227 26.13 -8.77 15.43
N LEU A 228 26.44 -9.44 14.32
CA LEU A 228 25.68 -10.60 13.86
C LEU A 228 25.83 -11.70 14.91
N ARG A 229 24.72 -12.24 15.38
CA ARG A 229 24.69 -13.32 16.36
C ARG A 229 24.56 -14.64 15.62
N THR A 230 25.37 -15.61 16.03
CA THR A 230 25.33 -16.98 15.54
C THR A 230 24.20 -17.74 16.24
N ALA A 231 22.98 -17.62 15.70
CA ALA A 231 21.80 -18.36 16.17
C ALA A 231 21.08 -18.96 14.97
N SER A 232 20.49 -20.15 15.12
CA SER A 232 19.66 -20.73 14.06
C SER A 232 18.31 -20.01 13.97
N SER A 233 17.68 -20.04 12.79
CA SER A 233 16.31 -19.54 12.59
C SER A 233 15.32 -20.12 13.62
N ASP A 234 15.44 -21.40 13.96
CA ASP A 234 14.60 -22.06 14.97
C ASP A 234 14.81 -21.48 16.37
N GLN A 235 16.06 -21.19 16.75
CA GLN A 235 16.37 -20.54 18.02
C GLN A 235 15.83 -19.12 18.09
N ILE A 236 15.81 -18.41 16.95
CA ILE A 236 15.26 -17.05 16.82
C ILE A 236 13.73 -17.11 16.97
N LEU A 237 13.08 -18.05 16.29
CA LEU A 237 11.63 -18.27 16.33
C LEU A 237 11.15 -18.58 17.76
N ASP A 238 11.76 -19.56 18.42
CA ASP A 238 11.33 -20.01 19.75
C ASP A 238 11.59 -18.97 20.84
N LYS A 239 12.70 -18.22 20.74
CA LYS A 239 13.09 -17.26 21.79
C LYS A 239 12.34 -15.94 21.73
N ILE A 240 11.84 -15.56 20.56
CA ILE A 240 11.32 -14.20 20.31
C ILE A 240 9.88 -14.27 19.80
N ILE A 241 9.68 -14.85 18.62
CA ILE A 241 8.39 -14.84 17.91
C ILE A 241 7.32 -15.58 18.69
N THR A 242 7.61 -16.80 19.16
CA THR A 242 6.66 -17.61 19.94
C THR A 242 6.20 -16.90 21.21
N LYS A 243 7.08 -16.12 21.87
CA LYS A 243 6.72 -15.34 23.06
C LYS A 243 5.76 -14.20 22.73
N ILE A 244 6.01 -13.49 21.63
CA ILE A 244 5.12 -12.43 21.12
C ILE A 244 3.73 -13.01 20.79
N GLN A 245 3.67 -14.21 20.22
CA GLN A 245 2.42 -14.88 19.83
C GLN A 245 1.62 -15.50 21.00
N LYS A 246 2.29 -15.85 22.10
CA LYS A 246 1.65 -16.44 23.28
C LYS A 246 1.03 -15.40 24.22
N ALA A 247 1.56 -14.18 24.22
CA ALA A 247 1.05 -13.11 25.06
C ALA A 247 -0.37 -12.69 24.63
N GLU A 248 -1.25 -12.49 25.61
CA GLU A 248 -2.60 -11.96 25.41
C GLU A 248 -2.60 -10.43 25.36
N LYS A 249 -3.60 -9.83 24.70
CA LYS A 249 -3.77 -8.38 24.63
C LYS A 249 -3.66 -7.71 26.02
N GLY A 250 -2.81 -6.69 26.12
CA GLY A 250 -2.60 -5.93 27.35
C GLY A 250 -1.78 -6.65 28.43
N LYS A 251 -1.29 -7.86 28.18
CA LYS A 251 -0.36 -8.57 29.08
C LYS A 251 1.08 -8.34 28.66
N GLN A 252 2.00 -8.52 29.61
CA GLN A 252 3.42 -8.46 29.32
C GLN A 252 3.85 -9.66 28.46
N ILE A 253 4.65 -9.39 27.43
CA ILE A 253 5.35 -10.43 26.68
C ILE A 253 6.43 -11.03 27.59
N GLU A 254 6.57 -12.35 27.56
CA GLU A 254 7.56 -13.06 28.39
C GLU A 254 8.99 -12.54 28.09
N LYS A 255 9.78 -12.34 29.15
CA LYS A 255 11.14 -11.79 29.05
C LYS A 255 12.01 -12.53 28.04
N MET A 256 12.86 -11.80 27.33
CA MET A 256 13.82 -12.35 26.36
C MET A 256 15.25 -12.06 26.82
N ASN A 257 16.08 -13.10 26.86
CA ASN A 257 17.51 -12.98 27.14
C ASN A 257 18.27 -13.07 25.81
N LEU A 258 18.49 -11.92 25.19
CA LEU A 258 19.24 -11.75 23.95
C LEU A 258 20.63 -11.16 24.26
N LYS A 259 21.32 -10.58 23.28
CA LYS A 259 22.63 -9.95 23.48
C LYS A 259 22.51 -8.49 23.11
N ALA A 260 23.06 -7.60 23.93
CA ALA A 260 23.03 -6.18 23.64
C ALA A 260 23.70 -5.90 22.28
N LYS A 261 23.09 -5.02 21.49
CA LYS A 261 23.50 -4.71 20.11
C LYS A 261 23.65 -5.97 19.24
N GLY A 262 22.73 -6.91 19.39
CA GLY A 262 22.72 -8.17 18.65
C GLY A 262 21.82 -8.12 17.42
N ILE A 263 22.30 -8.66 16.30
CA ILE A 263 21.52 -8.84 15.06
C ILE A 263 21.39 -10.33 14.78
N TYR A 264 20.16 -10.82 14.74
CA TYR A 264 19.83 -12.22 14.53
C TYR A 264 19.26 -12.39 13.14
N ILE A 265 20.03 -13.04 12.26
CA ILE A 265 19.67 -13.26 10.86
C ILE A 265 18.96 -14.60 10.74
N GLY A 266 17.84 -14.62 10.02
CA GLY A 266 17.11 -15.85 9.76
C GLY A 266 16.27 -15.78 8.49
N LYS A 267 15.57 -16.88 8.24
CA LYS A 267 14.56 -16.98 7.20
C LYS A 267 13.32 -17.61 7.79
N TYR A 268 12.15 -17.15 7.35
CA TYR A 268 10.90 -17.67 7.85
C TYR A 268 9.89 -17.89 6.73
N LYS A 269 9.28 -19.07 6.69
CA LYS A 269 8.30 -19.43 5.68
C LYS A 269 6.87 -19.19 6.18
N LEU A 270 6.15 -18.28 5.52
CA LEU A 270 4.71 -18.06 5.70
C LEU A 270 3.98 -18.49 4.44
N ASN A 271 3.12 -19.51 4.57
CA ASN A 271 2.50 -20.21 3.45
C ASN A 271 3.57 -20.70 2.47
N ASP A 272 3.54 -20.28 1.21
CA ASP A 272 4.50 -20.68 0.18
C ASP A 272 5.64 -19.67 -0.03
N ILE A 273 5.78 -18.67 0.84
CA ILE A 273 6.78 -17.60 0.70
C ILE A 273 7.76 -17.64 1.87
N GLU A 274 9.05 -17.64 1.53
CA GLU A 274 10.15 -17.53 2.49
C GLU A 274 10.60 -16.06 2.58
N TYR A 275 10.68 -15.53 3.79
CA TYR A 275 11.07 -14.15 4.07
C TYR A 275 12.43 -14.13 4.75
N PRO A 276 13.44 -13.46 4.18
CA PRO A 276 14.61 -13.04 4.94
C PRO A 276 14.20 -12.09 6.06
N ILE A 277 14.71 -12.36 7.25
CA ILE A 277 14.44 -11.55 8.45
C ILE A 277 15.73 -11.22 9.19
N ALA A 278 15.73 -10.05 9.83
CA ALA A 278 16.75 -9.65 10.79
C ALA A 278 16.09 -9.13 12.07
N ILE A 279 16.50 -9.63 13.23
CA ILE A 279 15.99 -9.18 14.54
C ILE A 279 17.09 -8.48 15.31
N TYR A 280 16.79 -7.29 15.79
CA TYR A 280 17.73 -6.39 16.47
C TYR A 280 17.37 -6.31 17.94
N SER A 281 18.34 -6.59 18.81
CA SER A 281 18.19 -6.43 20.26
C SER A 281 19.10 -5.34 20.78
N GLU A 282 18.49 -4.27 21.28
CA GLU A 282 19.21 -3.12 21.80
C GLU A 282 20.00 -3.46 23.06
N LYS A 283 19.43 -4.34 23.90
CA LYS A 283 20.00 -4.76 25.18
C LYS A 283 19.91 -6.27 25.42
N TYR A 284 20.68 -6.76 26.39
CA TYR A 284 20.73 -8.18 26.76
C TYR A 284 19.39 -8.71 27.28
N LYS A 285 18.72 -7.95 28.14
CA LYS A 285 17.45 -8.36 28.74
C LYS A 285 16.34 -7.43 28.29
N ILE A 286 15.40 -7.98 27.53
CA ILE A 286 14.20 -7.30 27.06
C ILE A 286 13.03 -7.78 27.91
N ASP A 287 12.36 -6.86 28.58
CA ASP A 287 11.20 -7.13 29.44
C ASP A 287 10.20 -5.98 29.37
N ASN A 288 9.09 -6.04 30.13
CA ASN A 288 8.12 -4.95 30.22
C ASN A 288 7.53 -4.45 28.88
N ILE A 289 7.53 -5.29 27.84
CA ILE A 289 6.80 -5.02 26.59
C ILE A 289 5.36 -5.45 26.78
N ILE A 290 4.41 -4.54 26.57
CA ILE A 290 2.98 -4.84 26.57
C ILE A 290 2.55 -5.36 25.20
N LYS A 291 1.81 -6.47 25.19
CA LYS A 291 1.24 -7.02 23.97
C LYS A 291 0.12 -6.12 23.45
N VAL A 292 0.37 -5.49 22.31
CA VAL A 292 -0.67 -4.84 21.50
C VAL A 292 -1.38 -5.89 20.64
N GLN A 293 -2.71 -5.78 20.60
CA GLN A 293 -3.55 -6.50 19.64
C GLN A 293 -4.70 -5.60 19.18
N VAL A 294 -4.74 -5.36 17.88
CA VAL A 294 -5.67 -4.45 17.18
C VAL A 294 -6.54 -5.22 16.20
N SER A 295 -7.69 -4.64 15.84
CA SER A 295 -8.60 -5.21 14.84
C SER A 295 -8.33 -4.67 13.44
N GLU A 296 -7.69 -3.51 13.33
CA GLU A 296 -7.28 -2.88 12.08
C GLU A 296 -5.87 -2.30 12.20
N VAL A 297 -5.13 -2.21 11.09
CA VAL A 297 -3.73 -1.76 11.10
C VAL A 297 -3.60 -0.29 11.51
N SER A 298 -4.55 0.56 11.12
CA SER A 298 -4.61 1.99 11.46
C SER A 298 -4.63 2.24 12.97
N GLU A 299 -5.13 1.28 13.77
CA GLU A 299 -5.17 1.43 15.22
C GLU A 299 -3.78 1.42 15.86
N LEU A 300 -2.73 0.92 15.17
CA LEU A 300 -1.36 0.97 15.66
C LEU A 300 -0.84 2.40 15.83
N GLU A 301 -1.37 3.35 15.06
CA GLU A 301 -0.98 4.77 15.11
C GLU A 301 -1.57 5.50 16.33
N LYS A 302 -2.59 4.91 16.98
CA LYS A 302 -3.18 5.45 18.21
C LYS A 302 -2.11 5.52 19.29
N GLU A 303 -2.09 6.61 20.05
CA GLU A 303 -1.06 6.88 21.07
C GLU A 303 -0.89 5.75 22.10
N GLU A 304 -2.00 5.11 22.48
CA GLU A 304 -2.02 3.97 23.38
C GLU A 304 -1.28 2.73 22.85
N ASN A 305 -1.18 2.57 21.52
CA ASN A 305 -0.52 1.45 20.86
C ASN A 305 0.89 1.79 20.40
N ARG A 306 1.10 2.99 19.82
CA ARG A 306 2.40 3.44 19.27
C ARG A 306 3.53 3.49 20.31
N LYS A 307 3.17 3.62 21.59
CA LYS A 307 4.11 3.61 22.74
C LYS A 307 4.61 2.21 23.10
N HIS A 308 4.04 1.16 22.50
CA HIS A 308 4.38 -0.24 22.75
C HIS A 308 4.85 -0.96 21.49
N VAL A 309 4.24 -0.68 20.34
CA VAL A 309 4.64 -1.24 19.06
C VAL A 309 4.43 -0.22 17.94
N LYS A 310 5.37 -0.17 17.00
CA LYS A 310 5.23 0.52 15.72
C LYS A 310 5.54 -0.43 14.57
N ALA A 311 4.89 -0.24 13.43
CA ALA A 311 5.11 -1.04 12.24
C ALA A 311 5.20 -0.11 11.02
N GLU A 312 6.41 0.12 10.55
CA GLU A 312 6.71 1.05 9.46
C GLU A 312 7.38 0.29 8.32
N GLU A 313 7.07 0.63 7.08
CA GLU A 313 7.63 -0.05 5.91
C GLU A 313 8.26 0.94 4.96
N THR A 314 9.42 0.60 4.41
CA THR A 314 9.95 1.29 3.24
C THR A 314 9.08 0.93 2.04
N PHE A 315 9.16 1.71 0.96
CA PHE A 315 8.28 1.49 -0.17
C PHE A 315 8.50 0.12 -0.83
N ILE A 316 9.75 -0.25 -1.14
CA ILE A 316 10.10 -1.52 -1.80
C ILE A 316 10.92 -2.51 -0.97
N LYS A 317 11.69 -2.08 0.04
CA LYS A 317 12.77 -2.92 0.60
C LYS A 317 12.31 -3.84 1.73
N TYR A 318 11.79 -3.26 2.81
CA TYR A 318 11.53 -3.99 4.03
C TYR A 318 10.49 -3.30 4.93
N LEU A 319 9.84 -4.11 5.75
CA LEU A 319 9.00 -3.74 6.89
C LEU A 319 9.84 -3.82 8.17
N VAL A 320 9.69 -2.86 9.07
CA VAL A 320 10.22 -2.88 10.43
C VAL A 320 9.08 -2.87 11.43
N ILE A 321 9.08 -3.83 12.36
CA ILE A 321 8.19 -3.86 13.52
C ILE A 321 9.04 -3.63 14.77
N ALA A 322 8.85 -2.49 15.41
CA ALA A 322 9.61 -2.04 16.57
C ALA A 322 8.79 -2.16 17.85
N PHE A 323 9.37 -2.73 18.90
CA PHE A 323 8.74 -2.91 20.21
C PHE A 323 9.42 -2.06 21.29
N TYR A 324 8.60 -1.50 22.16
CA TYR A 324 8.99 -0.56 23.20
C TYR A 324 8.61 -1.13 24.57
N GLU A 325 9.47 -0.88 25.55
CA GLU A 325 9.13 -1.15 26.94
C GLU A 325 8.29 -0.01 27.50
N GLU A 326 7.44 -0.33 28.48
CA GLU A 326 6.62 0.68 29.13
C GLU A 326 7.48 1.81 29.73
N GLY A 327 7.21 3.05 29.30
CA GLY A 327 7.96 4.24 29.73
C GLY A 327 9.25 4.51 28.96
N ASN A 328 9.59 3.71 27.94
CA ASN A 328 10.74 3.95 27.07
C ASN A 328 10.31 4.50 25.70
N ASN A 329 11.01 5.52 25.23
CA ASN A 329 10.75 6.16 23.93
C ASN A 329 11.63 5.59 22.80
N GLU A 330 12.62 4.76 23.13
CA GLU A 330 13.46 4.06 22.16
C GLU A 330 13.07 2.58 22.07
N PRO A 331 13.10 1.98 20.87
CA PRO A 331 12.74 0.59 20.71
C PRO A 331 13.84 -0.31 21.29
N VAL A 332 13.42 -1.39 21.93
CA VAL A 332 14.34 -2.37 22.56
C VAL A 332 14.50 -3.64 21.74
N LEU A 333 13.55 -3.90 20.85
CA LEU A 333 13.51 -5.04 19.94
C LEU A 333 12.93 -4.57 18.60
N MET A 334 13.61 -4.84 17.49
CA MET A 334 13.09 -4.54 16.16
C MET A 334 13.15 -5.80 15.29
N VAL A 335 12.14 -6.00 14.46
CA VAL A 335 12.05 -7.09 13.49
C VAL A 335 12.00 -6.46 12.11
N GLN A 336 13.05 -6.65 11.32
CA GLN A 336 13.08 -6.30 9.90
C GLN A 336 12.70 -7.51 9.07
N ILE A 337 11.79 -7.30 8.14
CA ILE A 337 11.25 -8.32 7.23
C ILE A 337 11.35 -7.77 5.82
N GLU A 338 11.95 -8.52 4.90
CA GLU A 338 11.96 -8.14 3.49
C GLU A 338 10.54 -8.01 2.93
N LYS A 339 10.32 -6.95 2.13
CA LYS A 339 9.08 -6.77 1.37
C LYS A 339 9.17 -7.58 0.10
N PHE A 340 8.09 -8.31 -0.16
CA PHE A 340 7.93 -9.12 -1.35
C PHE A 340 7.71 -8.26 -2.62
N ASP A 341 8.14 -8.77 -3.78
CA ASP A 341 7.89 -8.18 -5.11
C ASP A 341 6.39 -7.87 -5.35
N ILE A 342 6.11 -6.61 -5.67
CA ILE A 342 4.80 -6.01 -5.91
C ILE A 342 3.97 -6.83 -6.94
N SER A 343 4.63 -7.59 -7.82
CA SER A 343 4.00 -8.45 -8.83
C SER A 343 3.13 -9.59 -8.25
N LYS A 344 3.33 -10.02 -6.99
CA LYS A 344 2.57 -11.14 -6.39
C LYS A 344 1.41 -10.73 -5.48
N SER A 345 1.06 -9.45 -5.40
CA SER A 345 -0.19 -8.94 -4.81
C SER A 345 -0.42 -9.37 -3.33
N GLN A 346 0.60 -9.20 -2.47
CA GLN A 346 0.51 -9.51 -1.04
C GLN A 346 0.89 -8.33 -0.15
N ASN A 347 0.11 -8.12 0.91
CA ASN A 347 0.41 -7.13 1.94
C ASN A 347 1.31 -7.74 3.02
N THR A 348 2.63 -7.55 2.89
CA THR A 348 3.65 -8.04 3.84
C THR A 348 3.38 -7.57 5.26
N LYS A 349 3.07 -6.28 5.46
CA LYS A 349 2.74 -5.69 6.77
C LYS A 349 1.59 -6.39 7.45
N LYS A 350 0.46 -6.52 6.76
CA LYS A 350 -0.73 -7.20 7.29
C LYS A 350 -0.43 -8.65 7.66
N LYS A 351 0.18 -9.43 6.77
CA LYS A 351 0.50 -10.85 7.01
C LYS A 351 1.40 -11.06 8.22
N TRP A 352 2.43 -10.23 8.38
CA TRP A 352 3.34 -10.34 9.50
C TRP A 352 2.70 -9.88 10.81
N LEU A 353 1.84 -8.85 10.79
CA LEU A 353 1.07 -8.44 11.96
C LEU A 353 0.08 -9.53 12.40
N GLU A 354 -0.58 -10.21 11.47
CA GLU A 354 -1.45 -11.37 11.75
C GLU A 354 -0.64 -12.55 12.31
N PHE A 355 0.49 -12.87 11.68
CA PHE A 355 1.38 -13.94 12.11
C PHE A 355 1.91 -13.71 13.53
N LEU A 356 2.26 -12.47 13.87
CA LEU A 356 2.67 -12.08 15.22
C LEU A 356 1.49 -11.95 16.19
N LYS A 357 0.25 -12.13 15.73
CA LYS A 357 -1.00 -11.89 16.49
C LYS A 357 -1.11 -10.48 17.06
N ILE A 358 -0.52 -9.50 16.37
CA ILE A 358 -0.68 -8.07 16.65
C ILE A 358 -1.95 -7.57 15.94
N LEU A 359 -2.19 -8.03 14.72
CA LEU A 359 -3.47 -7.86 14.05
C LEU A 359 -4.34 -9.10 14.32
N LYS A 360 -5.58 -8.90 14.76
CA LYS A 360 -6.55 -9.97 14.91
C LYS A 360 -6.96 -10.45 13.52
N VAL A 361 -6.79 -11.74 13.26
CA VAL A 361 -7.38 -12.38 12.07
C VAL A 361 -8.89 -12.42 12.30
N ASN A 362 -9.63 -11.51 11.67
CA ASN A 362 -11.09 -11.54 11.72
C ASN A 362 -11.57 -12.67 10.81
N ASN A 363 -11.83 -13.86 11.37
CA ASN A 363 -12.46 -14.96 10.63
C ASN A 363 -14.00 -14.92 10.70
N GLU A 364 -14.57 -13.93 11.37
CA GLU A 364 -16.01 -13.81 11.57
C GLU A 364 -16.61 -12.90 10.49
N ILE A 365 -17.59 -13.44 9.77
CA ILE A 365 -18.37 -12.68 8.81
C ILE A 365 -19.22 -11.64 9.54
N ILE A 366 -19.10 -10.37 9.13
CA ILE A 366 -20.00 -9.31 9.62
C ILE A 366 -21.38 -9.53 8.99
N PRO A 367 -22.46 -9.68 9.78
CA PRO A 367 -23.82 -9.83 9.24
C PRO A 367 -24.16 -8.71 8.26
N GLY A 368 -24.65 -9.07 7.06
CA GLY A 368 -24.93 -8.13 5.98
C GLY A 368 -23.78 -7.92 4.98
N ASN A 369 -22.61 -8.51 5.21
CA ASN A 369 -21.52 -8.56 4.24
C ASN A 369 -21.42 -9.96 3.60
N PRO A 370 -21.05 -10.06 2.31
CA PRO A 370 -20.86 -11.33 1.62
C PRO A 370 -19.46 -11.93 1.80
N LEU A 371 -18.50 -11.12 2.27
CA LEU A 371 -17.10 -11.46 2.47
C LEU A 371 -16.63 -10.90 3.82
N ILE A 372 -15.62 -11.55 4.39
CA ILE A 372 -14.94 -11.08 5.61
C ILE A 372 -14.23 -9.75 5.34
N GLU A 373 -13.47 -9.71 4.24
CA GLU A 373 -12.79 -8.50 3.78
C GLU A 373 -13.63 -7.83 2.69
N MET A 374 -13.92 -6.56 2.92
CA MET A 374 -14.81 -5.77 2.08
C MET A 374 -14.00 -4.69 1.37
N ILE A 375 -13.41 -5.06 0.24
CA ILE A 375 -12.59 -4.19 -0.60
C ILE A 375 -13.24 -4.15 -1.99
N ILE A 376 -13.49 -2.95 -2.51
CA ILE A 376 -13.99 -2.80 -3.87
C ILE A 376 -12.82 -2.84 -4.83
N VAL A 377 -12.91 -3.63 -5.89
CA VAL A 377 -11.85 -3.72 -6.90
C VAL A 377 -12.23 -3.05 -8.20
N HIS A 378 -11.40 -2.09 -8.60
CA HIS A 378 -11.61 -1.35 -9.83
C HIS A 378 -10.96 -2.04 -11.04
N ASN A 379 -10.95 -1.36 -12.18
CA ASN A 379 -10.28 -1.85 -13.38
C ASN A 379 -9.31 -0.80 -13.91
N ASN A 380 -8.33 -1.23 -14.72
CA ASN A 380 -7.25 -0.37 -15.23
C ASN A 380 -7.76 0.90 -15.92
N SER A 381 -8.87 0.80 -16.65
CA SER A 381 -9.41 1.93 -17.40
C SER A 381 -10.25 2.89 -16.53
N ALA A 382 -10.65 2.48 -15.32
CA ALA A 382 -11.47 3.25 -14.40
C ALA A 382 -11.02 2.96 -12.95
N PRO A 383 -9.87 3.49 -12.50
CA PRO A 383 -9.20 3.07 -11.27
C PRO A 383 -9.92 3.45 -9.97
N THR A 384 -10.86 4.40 -10.02
CA THR A 384 -11.61 4.89 -8.84
C THR A 384 -13.09 4.53 -8.88
N SER A 385 -13.57 3.92 -9.96
CA SER A 385 -14.99 3.63 -10.15
C SER A 385 -15.27 2.30 -10.80
N GLY A 386 -14.28 1.62 -11.39
CA GLY A 386 -14.48 0.49 -12.29
C GLY A 386 -15.25 -0.71 -11.72
N GLY A 387 -15.19 -0.93 -10.41
CA GLY A 387 -15.95 -1.96 -9.69
C GLY A 387 -17.27 -1.47 -9.08
N MET A 388 -17.61 -0.19 -9.22
CA MET A 388 -18.77 0.44 -8.60
C MET A 388 -20.03 0.28 -9.44
N PHE A 389 -21.19 0.24 -8.80
CA PHE A 389 -22.47 0.34 -9.50
C PHE A 389 -22.64 1.72 -10.11
N GLY A 390 -23.01 1.78 -11.40
CA GLY A 390 -23.25 3.02 -12.11
C GLY A 390 -22.64 3.09 -13.50
N CYS A 391 -22.55 4.31 -14.03
CA CYS A 391 -21.77 4.67 -15.20
C CYS A 391 -20.31 4.80 -14.82
N SER A 392 -19.69 3.65 -14.54
CA SER A 392 -18.48 3.59 -13.73
C SER A 392 -17.26 3.05 -14.50
N ARG A 393 -17.45 2.67 -15.77
CA ARG A 393 -16.40 2.13 -16.65
C ARG A 393 -16.27 2.95 -17.93
N VAL A 394 -15.08 2.90 -18.52
CA VAL A 394 -14.81 3.44 -19.86
C VAL A 394 -15.54 2.61 -20.92
N GLY A 395 -16.15 3.27 -21.89
CA GLY A 395 -16.92 2.66 -22.97
C GLY A 395 -18.25 3.35 -23.19
N TYR A 396 -19.26 2.64 -23.69
CA TYR A 396 -20.61 3.15 -23.97
C TYR A 396 -21.67 2.25 -23.33
N GLY A 397 -22.90 2.76 -23.16
CA GLY A 397 -24.06 1.98 -22.69
C GLY A 397 -24.97 2.72 -21.70
N CYS A 398 -24.49 3.75 -21.02
CA CYS A 398 -25.29 4.49 -20.05
C CYS A 398 -26.46 5.28 -20.62
N GLU A 399 -26.39 5.65 -21.90
CA GLU A 399 -27.48 6.37 -22.58
C GLU A 399 -28.60 5.42 -23.05
N GLN A 400 -28.36 4.11 -23.04
CA GLN A 400 -29.26 3.09 -23.61
C GLN A 400 -29.78 2.10 -22.56
N THR A 401 -29.38 2.26 -21.30
CA THR A 401 -29.73 1.36 -20.21
C THR A 401 -31.12 1.67 -19.64
N THR A 402 -31.81 0.62 -19.19
CA THR A 402 -33.09 0.74 -18.48
C THR A 402 -32.92 0.79 -16.96
N ILE A 403 -31.69 0.69 -16.45
CA ILE A 403 -31.41 0.77 -15.01
C ILE A 403 -31.63 2.21 -14.53
N PRO A 404 -32.54 2.45 -13.56
CA PRO A 404 -32.81 3.80 -13.07
C PRO A 404 -31.70 4.29 -12.15
N ASN A 405 -31.58 5.62 -12.02
CA ASN A 405 -30.75 6.28 -10.99
C ASN A 405 -29.29 5.81 -10.93
N LEU A 406 -28.67 5.49 -12.07
CA LEU A 406 -27.25 5.12 -12.13
C LEU A 406 -26.37 6.29 -11.70
N PRO A 407 -25.51 6.11 -10.67
CA PRO A 407 -24.48 7.09 -10.33
C PRO A 407 -23.57 7.33 -11.55
N LYS A 408 -23.19 8.59 -11.77
CA LYS A 408 -22.24 8.96 -12.83
C LYS A 408 -20.88 9.22 -12.22
N TYR A 409 -19.85 8.65 -12.84
CA TYR A 409 -18.45 8.86 -12.47
C TYR A 409 -17.77 9.52 -13.67
N ASP A 410 -16.86 10.46 -13.43
CA ASP A 410 -16.37 11.35 -14.47
C ASP A 410 -15.79 10.61 -15.67
N ASN A 411 -16.19 11.05 -16.86
CA ASN A 411 -15.81 10.51 -18.17
C ASN A 411 -16.18 9.04 -18.45
N ASN A 412 -16.88 8.36 -17.53
CA ASN A 412 -17.34 6.98 -17.72
C ASN A 412 -18.76 6.91 -18.30
N LYS A 413 -18.93 6.12 -19.37
CA LYS A 413 -20.23 5.96 -20.05
C LYS A 413 -20.64 4.50 -20.25
N LYS A 414 -19.88 3.55 -19.72
CA LYS A 414 -20.25 2.13 -19.69
C LYS A 414 -20.85 1.77 -18.34
N VAL A 415 -21.97 1.07 -18.40
CA VAL A 415 -22.69 0.58 -17.23
C VAL A 415 -21.91 -0.55 -16.57
N HIS A 416 -21.80 -0.46 -15.25
CA HIS A 416 -21.54 -1.59 -14.38
C HIS A 416 -22.75 -1.74 -13.46
N ASP A 417 -23.40 -2.90 -13.54
CA ASP A 417 -24.72 -3.16 -13.00
C ASP A 417 -24.69 -3.91 -11.66
N GLY A 418 -23.51 -3.94 -11.02
CA GLY A 418 -23.27 -4.53 -9.70
C GLY A 418 -22.08 -3.87 -8.99
N LEU A 419 -21.50 -4.59 -8.03
CA LEU A 419 -20.35 -4.20 -7.24
C LEU A 419 -19.31 -5.33 -7.28
N ASP A 420 -18.07 -5.01 -7.64
CA ASP A 420 -16.97 -5.98 -7.67
C ASP A 420 -16.22 -5.92 -6.35
N LEU A 421 -16.37 -6.96 -5.53
CA LEU A 421 -15.69 -7.09 -4.24
C LEU A 421 -14.49 -8.01 -4.37
N PHE A 422 -13.29 -7.52 -4.06
CA PHE A 422 -12.07 -8.30 -4.12
C PHE A 422 -12.21 -9.58 -3.30
N ALA A 423 -11.86 -10.70 -3.91
CA ALA A 423 -11.80 -11.99 -3.28
C ALA A 423 -10.76 -12.83 -4.01
N ALA A 424 -9.70 -13.24 -3.31
CA ALA A 424 -8.76 -14.23 -3.83
C ALA A 424 -9.51 -15.51 -4.23
N LEU A 425 -8.94 -16.31 -5.14
CA LEU A 425 -9.60 -17.54 -5.58
C LEU A 425 -9.93 -18.45 -4.39
N ASN A 426 -11.12 -19.05 -4.43
CA ASN A 426 -11.62 -19.96 -3.41
C ASN A 426 -11.85 -19.33 -2.03
N THR A 427 -12.05 -18.01 -1.95
CA THR A 427 -12.47 -17.34 -0.72
C THR A 427 -13.92 -17.68 -0.42
N ASP A 428 -14.23 -17.99 0.84
CA ASP A 428 -15.59 -18.28 1.29
C ASP A 428 -16.52 -17.08 1.06
N VAL A 429 -17.69 -17.36 0.47
CA VAL A 429 -18.74 -16.36 0.19
C VAL A 429 -19.97 -16.70 1.04
N TYR A 430 -20.55 -15.69 1.67
CA TYR A 430 -21.62 -15.85 2.65
C TYR A 430 -22.91 -15.15 2.24
N ALA A 431 -24.05 -15.67 2.68
CA ALA A 431 -25.35 -15.04 2.48
C ALA A 431 -25.45 -13.75 3.31
N MET A 432 -25.74 -12.62 2.66
CA MET A 432 -25.87 -11.32 3.34
C MET A 432 -27.05 -11.26 4.32
N TYR A 433 -28.11 -12.02 4.06
CA TYR A 433 -29.34 -12.05 4.87
C TYR A 433 -29.97 -13.43 4.85
N ASP A 434 -30.87 -13.69 5.80
CA ASP A 434 -31.80 -14.82 5.70
C ASP A 434 -32.51 -14.79 4.34
N GLY A 435 -32.69 -15.94 3.70
CA GLY A 435 -33.23 -15.96 2.34
C GLY A 435 -33.60 -17.34 1.84
N GLU A 436 -34.15 -17.35 0.63
CA GLU A 436 -34.43 -18.57 -0.13
C GLU A 436 -33.70 -18.51 -1.46
N ILE A 437 -32.96 -19.57 -1.80
CA ILE A 437 -32.27 -19.68 -3.08
C ILE A 437 -33.31 -19.85 -4.18
N VAL A 438 -33.30 -18.96 -5.18
CA VAL A 438 -34.28 -18.99 -6.28
C VAL A 438 -33.66 -19.35 -7.64
N PHE A 439 -32.33 -19.25 -7.76
CA PHE A 439 -31.61 -19.67 -8.96
C PHE A 439 -30.16 -20.05 -8.62
N ILE A 440 -29.63 -21.06 -9.31
CA ILE A 440 -28.23 -21.49 -9.25
C ILE A 440 -27.77 -21.79 -10.68
N GLU A 441 -26.57 -21.31 -11.00
CA GLU A 441 -25.74 -21.82 -12.09
C GLU A 441 -24.42 -22.28 -11.48
N ASN A 442 -24.05 -23.55 -11.70
CA ASN A 442 -22.85 -24.15 -11.10
C ASN A 442 -22.21 -25.20 -12.03
N SER A 443 -22.37 -25.02 -13.35
CA SER A 443 -21.88 -25.97 -14.36
C SER A 443 -20.52 -25.58 -14.98
N VAL A 444 -20.04 -24.35 -14.76
CA VAL A 444 -18.76 -23.88 -15.31
C VAL A 444 -17.62 -24.44 -14.45
N PRO A 445 -16.59 -25.08 -15.04
CA PRO A 445 -15.45 -25.54 -14.28
C PRO A 445 -14.72 -24.38 -13.56
N PRO A 446 -14.10 -24.63 -12.40
CA PRO A 446 -13.40 -23.60 -11.64
C PRO A 446 -12.39 -22.82 -12.50
N ASN A 447 -12.44 -21.50 -12.39
CA ASN A 447 -11.52 -20.56 -13.05
C ASN A 447 -11.58 -20.54 -14.59
N GLU A 448 -12.60 -21.13 -15.20
CA GLU A 448 -12.76 -21.16 -16.66
C GLU A 448 -13.81 -20.17 -17.15
N GLN A 449 -13.68 -19.73 -18.41
CA GLN A 449 -14.67 -18.87 -19.05
C GLN A 449 -16.05 -19.54 -19.12
N GLY A 450 -16.07 -20.83 -19.47
CA GLY A 450 -17.30 -21.57 -19.73
C GLY A 450 -18.08 -21.04 -20.94
N THR A 451 -19.23 -21.65 -21.21
CA THR A 451 -20.17 -21.24 -22.26
C THR A 451 -21.43 -20.58 -21.70
N VAL A 452 -21.55 -20.48 -20.36
CA VAL A 452 -22.81 -20.15 -19.68
C VAL A 452 -22.79 -18.74 -19.08
N GLY A 453 -23.28 -17.78 -19.87
CA GLY A 453 -23.53 -16.40 -19.42
C GLY A 453 -22.27 -15.61 -19.02
N ASN A 454 -22.44 -14.30 -18.87
CA ASN A 454 -21.30 -13.42 -18.59
C ASN A 454 -20.75 -13.60 -17.17
N LEU A 455 -21.53 -14.11 -16.23
CA LEU A 455 -21.19 -14.19 -14.80
C LEU A 455 -20.64 -15.57 -14.38
N GLY A 456 -20.59 -16.55 -15.28
CA GLY A 456 -20.20 -17.91 -14.92
C GLY A 456 -21.11 -18.51 -13.85
N ASN A 457 -20.51 -19.26 -12.91
CA ASN A 457 -21.24 -19.81 -11.77
C ASN A 457 -21.74 -18.69 -10.87
N ARG A 458 -23.00 -18.79 -10.47
CA ARG A 458 -23.68 -17.76 -9.71
C ARG A 458 -24.86 -18.31 -8.93
N ILE A 459 -25.23 -17.61 -7.88
CA ILE A 459 -26.40 -17.92 -7.05
C ILE A 459 -27.25 -16.67 -6.85
N LEU A 460 -28.57 -16.81 -6.89
CA LEU A 460 -29.54 -15.75 -6.64
C LEU A 460 -30.38 -16.11 -5.42
N ILE A 461 -30.43 -15.20 -4.45
CA ILE A 461 -31.15 -15.38 -3.19
C ILE A 461 -32.24 -14.33 -3.09
N LYS A 462 -33.46 -14.76 -2.75
CA LYS A 462 -34.60 -13.88 -2.48
C LYS A 462 -34.68 -13.61 -0.97
N HIS A 463 -34.84 -12.34 -0.63
CA HIS A 463 -34.97 -11.86 0.74
C HIS A 463 -36.21 -10.98 0.88
N THR A 464 -37.05 -11.26 1.88
CA THR A 464 -38.21 -10.44 2.24
C THR A 464 -37.81 -9.27 3.14
N ALA A 465 -38.67 -8.26 3.25
CA ALA A 465 -38.46 -7.11 4.14
C ALA A 465 -38.08 -7.51 5.57
N THR A 466 -38.74 -8.53 6.13
CA THR A 466 -38.46 -9.04 7.49
C THR A 466 -37.06 -9.64 7.63
N GLN A 467 -36.50 -10.18 6.54
CA GLN A 467 -35.19 -10.86 6.57
C GLN A 467 -34.02 -9.88 6.45
N HIS A 468 -34.16 -8.78 5.71
CA HIS A 468 -33.07 -7.82 5.50
C HIS A 468 -33.20 -6.54 6.33
N GLY A 469 -34.43 -6.14 6.69
CA GLY A 469 -34.68 -4.99 7.57
C GLY A 469 -34.23 -3.62 7.05
N LYS A 470 -33.88 -3.48 5.76
CA LYS A 470 -33.40 -2.21 5.16
C LYS A 470 -34.52 -1.33 4.62
N ASN A 471 -35.56 -1.94 4.08
CA ASN A 471 -36.75 -1.29 3.52
C ASN A 471 -37.92 -2.28 3.45
N THR A 472 -39.05 -1.84 2.91
CA THR A 472 -40.26 -2.65 2.76
C THR A 472 -40.27 -3.54 1.51
N ASN A 473 -39.25 -3.46 0.66
CA ASN A 473 -39.20 -4.16 -0.61
C ASN A 473 -38.72 -5.61 -0.42
N THR A 474 -39.13 -6.49 -1.33
CA THR A 474 -38.43 -7.77 -1.51
C THR A 474 -37.16 -7.50 -2.28
N ILE A 475 -36.03 -8.04 -1.87
CA ILE A 475 -34.78 -7.90 -2.62
C ILE A 475 -34.26 -9.24 -3.13
N PHE A 476 -33.56 -9.20 -4.24
CA PHE A 476 -32.84 -10.35 -4.79
C PHE A 476 -31.36 -10.02 -4.86
N ILE A 477 -30.50 -10.89 -4.36
CA ILE A 477 -29.04 -10.69 -4.35
C ILE A 477 -28.39 -11.80 -5.17
N MET A 478 -27.65 -11.40 -6.21
CA MET A 478 -26.88 -12.29 -7.07
C MET A 478 -25.40 -12.21 -6.73
N TYR A 479 -24.76 -13.37 -6.61
CA TYR A 479 -23.33 -13.52 -6.37
C TYR A 479 -22.74 -14.25 -7.58
N GLY A 480 -21.86 -13.61 -8.35
CA GLY A 480 -21.30 -14.13 -9.60
C GLY A 480 -19.80 -14.43 -9.56
N HIS A 481 -19.30 -15.00 -10.65
CA HIS A 481 -17.92 -15.42 -10.89
C HIS A 481 -17.41 -16.50 -9.92
N LEU A 482 -18.31 -17.28 -9.32
CA LEU A 482 -17.95 -18.29 -8.33
C LEU A 482 -17.16 -19.45 -8.94
N ASN A 483 -16.32 -20.11 -8.16
CA ASN A 483 -15.76 -21.40 -8.56
C ASN A 483 -16.72 -22.54 -8.26
N ASN A 484 -17.46 -22.44 -7.15
CA ASN A 484 -18.43 -23.45 -6.76
C ASN A 484 -19.49 -22.87 -5.81
N VAL A 485 -20.70 -23.43 -5.88
CA VAL A 485 -21.74 -23.28 -4.86
C VAL A 485 -21.66 -24.46 -3.89
N GLU A 486 -22.02 -24.25 -2.62
CA GLU A 486 -21.98 -25.31 -1.60
C GLU A 486 -22.87 -26.51 -1.98
N LYS A 487 -22.37 -27.72 -1.74
CA LYS A 487 -22.99 -28.96 -2.26
C LYS A 487 -24.39 -29.24 -1.72
N ASN A 488 -24.70 -28.73 -0.54
CA ASN A 488 -26.02 -28.87 0.10
C ASN A 488 -27.01 -27.79 -0.33
N ILE A 489 -26.61 -26.85 -1.21
CA ILE A 489 -27.45 -25.77 -1.68
C ILE A 489 -28.05 -26.09 -3.05
N GLN A 490 -29.38 -26.06 -3.11
CA GLN A 490 -30.18 -26.18 -4.33
C GLN A 490 -31.30 -25.11 -4.37
N SER A 491 -31.97 -24.93 -5.51
CA SER A 491 -33.13 -24.03 -5.58
C SER A 491 -34.20 -24.44 -4.56
N GLY A 492 -34.80 -23.46 -3.88
CA GLY A 492 -35.72 -23.63 -2.75
C GLY A 492 -35.04 -23.81 -1.37
N THR A 493 -33.71 -23.93 -1.31
CA THR A 493 -32.98 -24.01 -0.02
C THR A 493 -33.14 -22.70 0.75
N LYS A 494 -33.42 -22.79 2.05
CA LYS A 494 -33.38 -21.62 2.94
C LYS A 494 -32.00 -21.49 3.56
N VAL A 495 -31.47 -20.27 3.52
CA VAL A 495 -30.15 -19.94 4.09
C VAL A 495 -30.31 -18.90 5.20
N LYS A 496 -29.38 -18.92 6.14
CA LYS A 496 -29.25 -17.93 7.21
C LYS A 496 -28.22 -16.86 6.89
N GLN A 497 -28.42 -15.67 7.44
CA GLN A 497 -27.42 -14.61 7.38
C GLN A 497 -26.07 -15.12 7.93
N GLY A 498 -25.00 -14.91 7.15
CA GLY A 498 -23.67 -15.40 7.47
C GLY A 498 -23.43 -16.89 7.17
N GLU A 499 -24.40 -17.60 6.61
CA GLU A 499 -24.20 -18.98 6.15
C GLU A 499 -23.36 -18.98 4.87
N LYS A 500 -22.38 -19.90 4.79
CA LYS A 500 -21.54 -20.06 3.60
C LYS A 500 -22.40 -20.59 2.44
N ILE A 501 -22.29 -19.92 1.29
CA ILE A 501 -23.06 -20.26 0.08
C ILE A 501 -22.19 -20.77 -1.07
N GLY A 502 -20.88 -20.53 -1.02
CA GLY A 502 -19.96 -21.01 -2.03
C GLY A 502 -18.57 -20.44 -1.83
N ILE A 503 -17.79 -20.49 -2.90
CA ILE A 503 -16.43 -19.95 -2.94
C ILE A 503 -16.23 -19.07 -4.19
N SER A 504 -15.51 -17.97 -4.03
CA SER A 504 -15.16 -17.05 -5.10
C SER A 504 -14.30 -17.74 -6.17
N GLY A 505 -14.28 -17.14 -7.36
CA GLY A 505 -13.52 -17.64 -8.48
C GLY A 505 -13.28 -16.55 -9.51
N LYS A 506 -13.14 -17.00 -10.76
CA LYS A 506 -13.08 -16.12 -11.93
C LYS A 506 -13.86 -16.70 -13.11
N THR A 507 -14.95 -17.42 -12.86
CA THR A 507 -15.71 -18.04 -13.95
C THR A 507 -16.46 -17.02 -14.79
N GLY A 508 -16.79 -17.33 -16.05
CA GLY A 508 -17.47 -16.39 -16.95
C GLY A 508 -16.52 -15.37 -17.57
N ASN A 509 -16.99 -14.14 -17.79
CA ASN A 509 -16.18 -13.09 -18.43
C ASN A 509 -15.01 -12.58 -17.55
N ALA A 510 -14.96 -13.00 -16.29
CA ALA A 510 -13.88 -12.73 -15.35
C ALA A 510 -12.65 -13.64 -15.56
N TYR A 511 -12.70 -14.65 -16.44
CA TYR A 511 -11.67 -15.70 -16.52
C TYR A 511 -10.26 -15.20 -16.84
N ASP A 512 -10.15 -14.10 -17.56
CA ASP A 512 -8.88 -13.53 -18.03
C ASP A 512 -8.44 -12.30 -17.23
N ILE A 513 -9.02 -12.10 -16.04
CA ILE A 513 -8.59 -11.00 -15.17
C ILE A 513 -7.34 -11.40 -14.36
N GLU A 514 -6.54 -10.40 -14.06
CA GLU A 514 -5.32 -10.52 -13.24
C GLU A 514 -5.67 -10.77 -11.77
N ALA A 515 -4.71 -11.33 -11.01
CA ALA A 515 -4.95 -11.79 -9.63
C ALA A 515 -5.42 -10.70 -8.68
N TRP A 516 -4.91 -9.48 -8.82
CA TRP A 516 -5.34 -8.33 -8.03
C TRP A 516 -6.79 -7.91 -8.32
N ARG A 517 -7.39 -8.42 -9.40
CA ARG A 517 -8.79 -8.18 -9.80
C ARG A 517 -9.74 -9.33 -9.49
N TYR A 518 -9.29 -10.42 -8.89
CA TYR A 518 -10.20 -11.50 -8.51
C TYR A 518 -11.29 -10.99 -7.59
N HIS A 519 -12.55 -11.33 -7.88
CA HIS A 519 -13.69 -10.73 -7.22
C HIS A 519 -14.91 -11.63 -7.20
N VAL A 520 -15.81 -11.32 -6.27
CA VAL A 520 -17.22 -11.69 -6.34
C VAL A 520 -17.98 -10.51 -6.92
N HIS A 521 -18.71 -10.73 -8.00
CA HIS A 521 -19.60 -9.71 -8.57
C HIS A 521 -20.97 -9.79 -7.88
N LEU A 522 -21.35 -8.72 -7.19
CA LEU A 522 -22.56 -8.62 -6.39
C LEU A 522 -23.60 -7.73 -7.09
N MET A 523 -24.77 -8.26 -7.42
CA MET A 523 -25.90 -7.45 -7.92
C MET A 523 -27.08 -7.53 -6.96
N ILE A 524 -27.79 -6.40 -6.80
CA ILE A 524 -28.98 -6.33 -5.97
C ILE A 524 -30.14 -5.75 -6.79
N TYR A 525 -31.31 -6.35 -6.60
CA TYR A 525 -32.55 -5.93 -7.23
C TYR A 525 -33.66 -5.71 -6.20
N GLU A 526 -34.56 -4.78 -6.44
CA GLU A 526 -35.77 -4.53 -5.63
C GLU A 526 -37.04 -4.96 -6.37
N ASN A 527 -37.92 -5.71 -5.70
CA ASN A 527 -39.25 -6.15 -6.15
C ASN A 527 -39.34 -7.01 -7.43
N GLY A 528 -38.25 -7.18 -8.17
CA GLY A 528 -38.13 -8.06 -9.33
C GLY A 528 -36.68 -8.26 -9.73
N THR A 529 -36.39 -9.01 -10.81
CA THR A 529 -35.02 -9.34 -11.26
C THR A 529 -34.68 -8.77 -12.64
N SER A 530 -35.53 -7.90 -13.19
CA SER A 530 -35.25 -7.15 -14.42
C SER A 530 -34.24 -6.02 -14.20
N SER A 531 -33.68 -5.47 -15.29
CA SER A 531 -32.70 -4.37 -15.23
C SER A 531 -33.23 -3.11 -14.53
N GLU A 532 -34.50 -2.76 -14.72
CA GLU A 532 -35.14 -1.61 -14.08
C GLU A 532 -35.26 -1.73 -12.55
N ASN A 533 -35.08 -2.94 -12.01
CA ASN A 533 -35.13 -3.22 -10.59
C ASN A 533 -33.74 -3.17 -9.92
N LYS A 534 -32.65 -3.02 -10.70
CA LYS A 534 -31.30 -3.02 -10.16
C LYS A 534 -31.02 -1.76 -9.34
N VAL A 535 -30.34 -1.94 -8.23
CA VAL A 535 -30.00 -0.88 -7.28
C VAL A 535 -28.56 -1.02 -6.82
N ASP A 536 -28.01 0.09 -6.32
CA ASP A 536 -26.65 0.15 -5.80
C ASP A 536 -26.44 -0.80 -4.60
N PRO A 537 -25.61 -1.85 -4.73
CA PRO A 537 -25.38 -2.81 -3.66
C PRO A 537 -24.84 -2.20 -2.37
N ARG A 538 -24.12 -1.07 -2.44
CA ARG A 538 -23.53 -0.40 -1.26
C ARG A 538 -24.57 0.03 -0.23
N LYS A 539 -25.82 0.25 -0.66
CA LYS A 539 -26.94 0.60 0.24
C LYS A 539 -27.33 -0.56 1.17
N TYR A 540 -27.00 -1.79 0.77
CA TYR A 540 -27.37 -3.03 1.45
C TYR A 540 -26.20 -3.70 2.16
N LEU A 541 -24.99 -3.15 2.06
CA LEU A 541 -23.84 -3.64 2.82
C LEU A 541 -23.83 -3.04 4.23
N THR A 542 -23.31 -3.83 5.17
CA THR A 542 -23.01 -3.32 6.52
C THR A 542 -21.78 -2.42 6.45
N THR A 543 -20.71 -2.87 5.78
CA THR A 543 -19.55 -2.02 5.48
C THR A 543 -19.96 -0.84 4.59
N LYS A 544 -19.46 0.35 4.94
CA LYS A 544 -19.70 1.59 4.19
C LYS A 544 -18.49 1.95 3.35
N PHE A 545 -18.77 2.64 2.25
CA PHE A 545 -17.77 3.07 1.29
C PHE A 545 -18.01 4.52 0.89
N ASP A 546 -16.95 5.25 0.63
CA ASP A 546 -17.00 6.59 0.04
C ASP A 546 -17.35 6.54 -1.47
N ASN A 547 -17.23 7.68 -2.14
CA ASN A 547 -17.52 7.81 -3.57
C ASN A 547 -16.48 7.13 -4.47
N ASN A 548 -15.26 6.90 -3.96
CA ASN A 548 -14.17 6.25 -4.67
C ASN A 548 -14.13 4.73 -4.38
N GLY A 549 -15.00 4.23 -3.51
CA GLY A 549 -15.02 2.82 -3.14
C GLY A 549 -14.05 2.47 -2.00
N ASN A 550 -13.51 3.47 -1.30
CA ASN A 550 -12.71 3.24 -0.09
C ASN A 550 -13.63 2.96 1.09
N LYS A 551 -13.26 1.97 1.92
CA LYS A 551 -13.98 1.67 3.15
C LYS A 551 -13.94 2.89 4.07
N ILE A 552 -15.09 3.24 4.65
CA ILE A 552 -15.21 4.28 5.68
C ILE A 552 -15.75 3.65 6.96
N GLU A 553 -15.30 4.19 8.10
CA GLU A 553 -15.72 3.76 9.45
C GLU A 553 -17.15 4.19 9.79
#